data_AF-A0A267T4S4-F1
#
_entry.id   AF-A0A267T4S4-F1
#
_cell.length_a   1.000
_cell.length_b   1.000
_cell.length_c   1.000
_cell.angle_alpha   90.00
_cell.angle_beta   90.00
_cell.angle_gamma   90.00
#
_symmetry.space_group_name_H-M   'P 1'
#
loop_
_entity.id
_entity.type
_entity.pdbx_description
1 polymer ?
#
loop_
_entity_poly.entity_id
_entity_poly.type
_entity_poly.pdbx_seq_one_letter_code
_entity_poly.pdbx_strand_id
1 'polypeptide(L)'
;MFSYMENSLQQKVYQGILDDICCLSSSDYLDGICTKPFVFEDYVYATEGHIMVRFKKTNLSNFNDLPVADIAFKVIPLFSNRNIDKTYSIDVKNSIDMTTFNWITEGTICPECNGSGSVEYKYTDRKNHSHTKDVFCPECDSEGEIFLADSRRYKAYHSIEYCIISSIGFNTIYIGMITQIAEALGKNTFHLVHKTEPNKACVFTAGDVEILLMPKLLDTDPDLGDVVLFTLD
;
A
#
# COMPACT_ATOMS: atom_id res chain seq x y z
N MET A 1 -16.48 -20.91 26.19
CA MET A 1 -15.01 -21.06 26.07
C MET A 1 -14.57 -20.99 24.61
N PHE A 2 -15.18 -21.75 23.69
CA PHE A 2 -14.90 -21.67 22.24
C PHE A 2 -15.14 -20.28 21.63
N SER A 3 -16.29 -19.63 21.88
CA SER A 3 -16.58 -18.28 21.35
C SER A 3 -15.62 -17.19 21.82
N TYR A 4 -15.02 -17.35 23.01
CA TYR A 4 -14.06 -16.40 23.56
C TYR A 4 -12.69 -16.55 22.87
N MET A 5 -12.28 -17.79 22.56
CA MET A 5 -11.03 -18.05 21.85
C MET A 5 -11.11 -17.63 20.37
N GLU A 6 -12.25 -17.85 19.72
CA GLU A 6 -12.49 -17.39 18.33
C GLU A 6 -12.43 -15.86 18.23
N ASN A 7 -13.08 -15.15 19.17
CA ASN A 7 -13.04 -13.69 19.21
C ASN A 7 -11.61 -13.16 19.48
N SER A 8 -10.85 -13.84 20.36
CA SER A 8 -9.45 -13.48 20.64
C SER A 8 -8.53 -13.67 19.43
N LEU A 9 -8.72 -14.74 18.65
CA LEU A 9 -7.94 -14.98 17.43
C LEU A 9 -8.28 -13.94 16.36
N GLN A 10 -9.58 -13.67 16.19
CA GLN A 10 -10.05 -12.69 15.22
C GLN A 10 -9.53 -11.28 15.53
N GLN A 11 -9.50 -10.84 16.79
CA GLN A 11 -8.91 -9.56 17.17
C GLN A 11 -7.41 -9.46 16.86
N LYS A 12 -6.66 -10.57 17.00
CA LYS A 12 -5.24 -10.61 16.61
C LYS A 12 -5.05 -10.45 15.10
N VAL A 13 -5.97 -10.98 14.30
CA VAL A 13 -5.96 -10.76 12.84
C VAL A 13 -6.10 -9.27 12.52
N TYR A 14 -7.09 -8.58 13.09
CA TYR A 14 -7.25 -7.15 12.85
C TYR A 14 -6.08 -6.31 13.34
N GLN A 15 -5.49 -6.66 14.50
CA GLN A 15 -4.27 -5.99 14.95
C GLN A 15 -3.10 -6.23 13.97
N GLY A 16 -2.93 -7.45 13.47
CA GLY A 16 -1.92 -7.76 12.44
C GLY A 16 -2.09 -6.95 11.17
N ILE A 17 -3.34 -6.77 10.69
CA ILE A 17 -3.63 -5.90 9.54
C ILE A 17 -3.17 -4.46 9.77
N LEU A 18 -3.37 -3.92 10.99
CA LEU A 18 -2.91 -2.57 11.33
C LEU A 18 -1.38 -2.49 11.41
N ASP A 19 -0.75 -3.51 11.99
CA ASP A 19 0.70 -3.58 12.12
C ASP A 19 1.41 -3.70 10.76
N ASP A 20 0.73 -4.28 9.77
CA ASP A 20 1.23 -4.48 8.41
C ASP A 20 1.09 -3.23 7.52
N ILE A 21 0.15 -2.34 7.84
CA ILE A 21 -0.02 -1.08 7.13
C ILE A 21 0.73 0.00 7.88
N CYS A 22 2.04 0.10 7.58
CA CYS A 22 2.93 1.08 8.16
C CYS A 22 2.48 2.50 7.79
N CYS A 23 1.84 3.16 8.75
CA CYS A 23 1.40 4.53 8.56
C CYS A 23 2.60 5.46 8.32
N LEU A 24 2.59 6.23 7.22
CA LEU A 24 3.73 7.05 6.80
C LEU A 24 4.20 7.95 7.94
N SER A 25 5.47 7.83 8.32
CA SER A 25 6.09 8.64 9.38
C SER A 25 6.45 10.05 8.92
N SER A 26 6.38 10.36 7.62
CA SER A 26 7.15 11.49 7.05
C SER A 26 6.38 12.51 6.22
N SER A 27 5.04 12.50 6.14
CA SER A 27 4.35 13.53 5.34
C SER A 27 3.81 14.68 6.20
N ASP A 28 4.35 15.88 5.99
CA ASP A 28 3.86 17.19 6.47
C ASP A 28 2.41 17.53 6.05
N TYR A 29 1.70 16.60 5.41
CA TYR A 29 0.42 16.82 4.74
C TYR A 29 -0.81 16.51 5.60
N LEU A 30 -0.68 15.81 6.75
CA LEU A 30 -1.81 15.29 7.53
C LEU A 30 -1.66 15.41 9.06
N ASP A 31 -1.02 16.48 9.57
CA ASP A 31 -0.88 16.80 11.00
C ASP A 31 -0.51 15.61 11.91
N GLY A 32 0.27 14.65 11.39
CA GLY A 32 0.66 13.43 12.12
C GLY A 32 -0.46 12.42 12.41
N ILE A 33 -1.71 12.65 12.01
CA ILE A 33 -2.84 11.72 12.29
C ILE A 33 -2.68 10.42 11.52
N CYS A 34 -2.14 10.49 10.30
CA CYS A 34 -1.91 9.32 9.45
C CYS A 34 -0.53 8.68 9.63
N THR A 35 0.15 8.93 10.76
CA THR A 35 1.40 8.23 11.13
C THR A 35 1.15 7.00 12.01
N LYS A 36 -0.09 6.79 12.47
CA LYS A 36 -0.53 5.62 13.26
C LYS A 36 -1.98 5.27 12.92
N PRO A 37 -2.42 4.03 13.20
CA PRO A 37 -3.83 3.70 13.15
C PRO A 37 -4.67 4.64 14.03
N PHE A 38 -5.86 5.01 13.56
CA PHE A 38 -6.72 5.97 14.25
C PHE A 38 -8.20 5.55 14.16
N VAL A 39 -9.02 6.06 15.07
CA VAL A 39 -10.46 5.88 15.05
C VAL A 39 -11.11 7.12 14.44
N PHE A 40 -12.02 6.91 13.50
CA PHE A 40 -12.93 7.93 13.02
C PHE A 40 -14.34 7.35 12.98
N GLU A 41 -15.27 8.00 13.69
CA GLU A 41 -16.62 7.48 13.94
C GLU A 41 -16.62 6.04 14.49
N ASP A 42 -17.15 5.08 13.71
CA ASP A 42 -17.29 3.68 14.09
C ASP A 42 -16.22 2.76 13.49
N TYR A 43 -15.19 3.33 12.88
CA TYR A 43 -14.18 2.59 12.14
C TYR A 43 -12.78 2.89 12.66
N VAL A 44 -11.93 1.87 12.60
CA VAL A 44 -10.49 2.01 12.72
C VAL A 44 -9.93 2.12 11.31
N TYR A 45 -8.99 3.04 11.12
CA TYR A 45 -8.30 3.30 9.87
C TYR A 45 -6.79 3.12 10.02
N ALA A 46 -6.13 2.67 8.95
CA ALA A 46 -4.67 2.71 8.79
C ALA A 46 -4.35 2.98 7.31
N THR A 47 -3.27 3.70 7.04
CA THR A 47 -2.91 4.06 5.65
C THR A 47 -1.42 4.34 5.51
N GLU A 48 -0.79 3.88 4.41
CA GLU A 48 0.54 4.34 4.00
C GLU A 48 0.51 5.37 2.87
N GLY A 49 -0.66 5.92 2.53
CA GLY A 49 -0.81 6.95 1.49
C GLY A 49 -1.24 6.42 0.13
N HIS A 50 -0.87 5.20 -0.27
CA HIS A 50 -1.35 4.56 -1.50
C HIS A 50 -2.49 3.56 -1.26
N ILE A 51 -2.51 2.93 -0.08
CA ILE A 51 -3.54 2.05 0.45
C ILE A 51 -4.06 2.62 1.76
N MET A 52 -5.36 2.52 1.96
CA MET A 52 -6.03 2.82 3.22
C MET A 52 -7.00 1.71 3.54
N VAL A 53 -6.91 1.13 4.72
CA VAL A 53 -7.87 0.13 5.20
C VAL A 53 -8.77 0.72 6.26
N ARG A 54 -9.98 0.18 6.35
CA ARG A 54 -10.83 0.39 7.50
C ARG A 54 -11.68 -0.83 7.82
N PHE A 55 -12.06 -0.95 9.09
CA PHE A 55 -13.01 -1.95 9.59
C PHE A 55 -13.69 -1.43 10.86
N LYS A 56 -14.79 -2.07 11.27
CA LYS A 56 -15.54 -1.63 12.46
C LYS A 56 -14.66 -1.70 13.70
N LYS A 57 -14.64 -0.64 14.51
CA LYS A 57 -13.80 -0.57 15.73
C LYS A 57 -14.09 -1.69 16.73
N THR A 58 -15.30 -2.25 16.71
CA THR A 58 -15.71 -3.41 17.53
C THR A 58 -14.96 -4.70 17.20
N ASN A 59 -14.28 -4.77 16.06
CA ASN A 59 -13.41 -5.90 15.68
C ASN A 59 -12.05 -5.87 16.38
N LEU A 60 -11.75 -4.80 17.11
CA LEU A 60 -10.55 -4.61 17.89
C LEU A 60 -10.95 -4.37 19.35
N SER A 61 -10.23 -4.91 20.34
CA SER A 61 -10.56 -4.68 21.76
C SER A 61 -9.90 -3.44 22.34
N ASN A 62 -8.72 -3.09 21.83
CA ASN A 62 -7.88 -1.97 22.24
C ASN A 62 -8.10 -0.71 21.39
N PHE A 63 -9.23 -0.58 20.67
CA PHE A 63 -9.47 0.60 19.84
C PHE A 63 -9.53 1.91 20.62
N ASN A 64 -9.84 1.86 21.93
CA ASN A 64 -9.85 3.05 22.80
C ASN A 64 -8.44 3.62 23.04
N ASP A 65 -7.38 2.84 22.79
CA ASP A 65 -5.99 3.28 22.92
C ASP A 65 -5.50 4.00 21.66
N LEU A 66 -6.30 4.00 20.59
CA LEU A 66 -5.97 4.66 19.33
C LEU A 66 -6.40 6.14 19.34
N PRO A 67 -5.64 7.03 18.68
CA PRO A 67 -6.03 8.42 18.51
C PRO A 67 -7.38 8.52 17.78
N VAL A 68 -8.22 9.46 18.21
CA VAL A 68 -9.47 9.78 17.53
C VAL A 68 -9.22 10.95 16.59
N ALA A 69 -9.50 10.76 15.30
CA ALA A 69 -9.49 11.83 14.32
C ALA A 69 -10.84 12.56 14.33
N ASP A 70 -10.80 13.89 14.21
CA ASP A 70 -12.00 14.74 14.06
C ASP A 70 -12.10 15.33 12.63
N ILE A 71 -11.27 14.82 11.71
CA ILE A 71 -11.17 15.31 10.33
C ILE A 71 -11.81 14.29 9.40
N ALA A 72 -12.82 14.73 8.65
CA ALA A 72 -13.36 13.97 7.54
C ALA A 72 -12.41 14.06 6.33
N PHE A 73 -11.65 13.00 6.06
CA PHE A 73 -10.91 12.84 4.81
C PHE A 73 -11.84 12.87 3.59
N LYS A 74 -11.40 13.50 2.50
CA LYS A 74 -12.12 13.49 1.20
C LYS A 74 -12.39 12.09 0.66
N VAL A 75 -11.69 11.08 1.16
CA VAL A 75 -11.85 9.68 0.76
C VAL A 75 -12.95 8.94 1.54
N ILE A 76 -13.42 9.45 2.69
CA ILE A 76 -14.51 8.83 3.46
C ILE A 76 -15.79 8.64 2.61
N PRO A 77 -16.24 9.63 1.81
CA PRO A 77 -17.36 9.45 0.90
C PRO A 77 -17.21 8.27 -0.07
N LEU A 78 -15.99 7.89 -0.47
CA LEU A 78 -15.77 6.77 -1.40
C LEU A 78 -16.11 5.43 -0.76
N PHE A 79 -15.81 5.26 0.53
CA PHE A 79 -16.19 4.05 1.22
C PHE A 79 -17.69 3.99 1.53
N SER A 80 -18.34 5.15 1.73
CA SER A 80 -19.77 5.25 2.03
C SER A 80 -20.65 5.13 0.78
N ASN A 81 -20.22 5.68 -0.36
CA ASN A 81 -20.94 5.63 -1.64
C ASN A 81 -20.44 4.49 -2.52
N ARG A 82 -20.68 3.25 -2.07
CA ARG A 82 -20.38 2.06 -2.87
C ARG A 82 -21.37 1.98 -4.02
N ASN A 83 -20.92 2.28 -5.23
CA ASN A 83 -21.69 1.97 -6.42
C ASN A 83 -21.52 0.47 -6.75
N ILE A 84 -22.29 -0.38 -6.04
CA ILE A 84 -22.18 -1.86 -6.05
C ILE A 84 -22.62 -2.46 -7.41
N ASP A 85 -23.15 -1.65 -8.32
CA ASP A 85 -23.70 -2.05 -9.63
C ASP A 85 -22.80 -3.04 -10.40
N LYS A 86 -21.48 -3.03 -10.17
CA LYS A 86 -20.56 -4.09 -10.61
C LYS A 86 -19.55 -4.43 -9.52
N THR A 87 -19.57 -5.69 -9.08
CA THR A 87 -18.56 -6.25 -8.17
C THR A 87 -17.70 -7.25 -8.93
N TYR A 88 -16.38 -7.07 -8.91
CA TYR A 88 -15.44 -8.01 -9.51
C TYR A 88 -14.86 -8.89 -8.41
N SER A 89 -15.01 -10.21 -8.53
CA SER A 89 -14.45 -11.16 -7.57
C SER A 89 -13.09 -11.65 -8.05
N ILE A 90 -12.09 -11.55 -7.19
CA ILE A 90 -10.73 -11.99 -7.45
C ILE A 90 -10.42 -13.16 -6.51
N ASP A 91 -10.07 -14.31 -7.08
CA ASP A 91 -9.68 -15.51 -6.31
C ASP A 91 -8.25 -15.35 -5.80
N VAL A 92 -8.05 -15.48 -4.49
CA VAL A 92 -6.77 -15.35 -3.79
C VAL A 92 -5.70 -16.30 -4.35
N LYS A 93 -6.05 -17.56 -4.63
CA LYS A 93 -5.10 -18.56 -5.14
C LYS A 93 -4.70 -18.29 -6.59
N ASN A 94 -5.62 -17.69 -7.36
CA ASN A 94 -5.35 -17.28 -8.73
C ASN A 94 -4.89 -15.82 -8.83
N SER A 95 -4.86 -15.07 -7.72
CA SER A 95 -4.53 -13.64 -7.65
C SER A 95 -3.02 -13.39 -7.75
N ILE A 96 -2.39 -14.06 -8.72
CA ILE A 96 -0.96 -14.09 -9.03
C ILE A 96 -0.20 -15.19 -8.22
N ASP A 97 0.76 -15.90 -8.85
CA ASP A 97 1.57 -17.00 -8.25
C ASP A 97 2.70 -16.44 -7.36
N MET A 98 2.49 -16.39 -6.04
CA MET A 98 3.32 -15.62 -5.10
C MET A 98 4.60 -16.37 -4.67
N THR A 99 5.76 -16.00 -5.20
CA THR A 99 7.07 -16.37 -4.63
C THR A 99 7.50 -15.37 -3.53
N THR A 100 8.18 -15.86 -2.50
CA THR A 100 8.47 -15.12 -1.26
C THR A 100 9.45 -13.96 -1.49
N PHE A 101 9.05 -12.75 -1.09
CA PHE A 101 9.90 -11.54 -1.04
C PHE A 101 10.00 -11.04 0.42
N ASN A 102 11.04 -10.29 0.74
CA ASN A 102 11.25 -9.65 2.04
C ASN A 102 11.10 -8.13 1.86
N TRP A 103 10.26 -7.48 2.64
CA TRP A 103 10.14 -6.02 2.61
C TRP A 103 11.07 -5.39 3.59
N ILE A 104 11.98 -4.55 3.12
CA ILE A 104 12.90 -3.84 3.99
C ILE A 104 12.24 -2.65 4.68
N THR A 105 11.88 -2.81 5.96
CA THR A 105 11.13 -1.85 6.76
C THR A 105 11.97 -1.03 7.74
N GLU A 106 13.30 -1.17 7.74
CA GLU A 106 14.18 -0.24 8.48
C GLU A 106 15.22 0.35 7.53
N GLY A 107 14.83 1.46 6.88
CA GLY A 107 15.75 2.40 6.26
C GLY A 107 16.49 3.15 7.35
N THR A 108 17.82 3.06 7.36
CA THR A 108 18.66 3.99 8.14
C THR A 108 19.01 5.15 7.22
N ILE A 109 18.99 6.38 7.74
CA ILE A 109 19.45 7.56 6.99
C ILE A 109 20.83 7.26 6.38
N CYS A 110 20.97 7.47 5.07
CA CYS A 110 22.22 7.21 4.37
C CYS A 110 23.35 8.01 5.04
N PRO A 111 24.40 7.37 5.59
CA PRO A 111 25.45 8.08 6.32
C PRO A 111 26.31 8.96 5.42
N GLU A 112 26.32 8.70 4.10
CA GLU A 112 27.08 9.47 3.12
C GLU A 112 26.41 10.80 2.78
N CYS A 113 25.07 10.82 2.65
CA CYS A 113 24.34 12.04 2.34
C CYS A 113 23.51 12.61 3.51
N ASN A 114 23.47 11.93 4.65
CA ASN A 114 22.62 12.28 5.79
C ASN A 114 21.15 12.57 5.40
N GLY A 115 20.60 11.82 4.43
CA GLY A 115 19.23 11.99 3.95
C GLY A 115 19.07 13.00 2.81
N SER A 116 20.07 13.82 2.52
CA SER A 116 20.04 14.75 1.39
C SER A 116 21.43 15.12 0.91
N GLY A 117 21.80 14.71 -0.31
CA GLY A 117 23.08 15.08 -0.91
C GLY A 117 23.06 14.98 -2.42
N SER A 118 23.77 15.90 -3.06
CA SER A 118 23.97 15.94 -4.50
C SER A 118 25.46 16.07 -4.82
N VAL A 119 25.87 15.42 -5.91
CA VAL A 119 27.23 15.46 -6.43
C VAL A 119 27.21 16.20 -7.75
N GLU A 120 28.03 17.25 -7.86
CA GLU A 120 28.28 17.96 -9.11
C GLU A 120 29.44 17.29 -9.84
N TYR A 121 29.17 16.73 -11.02
CA TYR A 121 30.20 16.24 -11.93
C TYR A 121 30.54 17.30 -12.96
N LYS A 122 31.83 17.66 -13.03
CA LYS A 122 32.35 18.53 -14.09
C LYS A 122 33.28 17.76 -15.02
N TYR A 123 32.94 17.72 -16.29
CA TYR A 123 33.73 17.11 -17.35
C TYR A 123 34.15 18.16 -18.36
N THR A 124 35.42 18.18 -18.75
CA THR A 124 35.88 19.03 -19.87
C THR A 124 36.25 18.14 -21.05
N ASP A 125 35.60 18.38 -22.18
CA ASP A 125 35.84 17.61 -23.39
C ASP A 125 37.17 18.01 -24.07
N ARG A 126 37.56 17.23 -25.09
CA ARG A 126 38.79 17.49 -25.86
C ARG A 126 38.75 18.80 -26.66
N LYS A 127 37.59 19.45 -26.75
CA LYS A 127 37.40 20.77 -27.39
C LYS A 127 37.35 21.90 -26.35
N ASN A 128 37.75 21.64 -25.10
CA ASN A 128 37.71 22.59 -23.98
C ASN A 128 36.30 23.07 -23.59
N HIS A 129 35.23 22.35 -23.93
CA HIS A 129 33.91 22.66 -23.39
C HIS A 129 33.72 21.97 -22.04
N SER A 130 33.29 22.74 -21.04
CA SER A 130 32.89 22.21 -19.74
C SER A 130 31.42 21.79 -19.76
N HIS A 131 31.17 20.58 -19.28
CA HIS A 131 29.86 19.98 -19.05
C HIS A 131 29.71 19.79 -17.55
N THR A 132 28.58 20.22 -17.00
CA THR A 132 28.25 20.02 -15.59
C THR A 132 26.99 19.17 -15.48
N LYS A 133 26.99 18.21 -14.55
CA LYS A 133 25.81 17.41 -14.24
C LYS A 133 25.70 17.23 -12.74
N ASP A 134 24.58 17.67 -12.18
CA ASP A 134 24.20 17.32 -10.81
C ASP A 134 23.51 15.96 -10.83
N VAL A 135 23.94 15.08 -9.93
CA VAL A 135 23.23 13.82 -9.64
C VAL A 135 23.03 13.70 -8.14
N PHE A 136 22.00 12.97 -7.74
CA PHE A 136 21.75 12.65 -6.35
C PHE A 136 22.79 11.67 -5.81
N CYS A 137 22.80 11.47 -4.49
CA CYS A 137 23.74 10.58 -3.81
C CYS A 137 23.76 9.18 -4.46
N PRO A 138 24.91 8.75 -5.01
CA PRO A 138 25.03 7.46 -5.70
C PRO A 138 25.05 6.26 -4.73
N GLU A 139 25.23 6.51 -3.43
CA GLU A 139 25.35 5.46 -2.41
C GLU A 139 23.98 5.01 -1.88
N CYS A 140 22.94 5.82 -2.07
CA CYS A 140 21.55 5.49 -1.69
C CYS A 140 20.59 5.60 -2.87
N ASP A 141 21.08 5.57 -4.11
CA ASP A 141 20.29 5.68 -5.35
C ASP A 141 19.23 6.80 -5.33
N SER A 142 19.58 7.95 -4.75
CA SER A 142 18.69 9.13 -4.60
C SER A 142 17.57 9.04 -3.55
N GLU A 143 17.44 7.94 -2.81
CA GLU A 143 16.36 7.74 -1.83
C GLU A 143 16.63 8.41 -0.47
N GLY A 144 17.89 8.75 -0.16
CA GLY A 144 18.30 9.35 1.12
C GLY A 144 18.39 8.35 2.28
N GLU A 145 17.96 7.10 2.08
CA GLU A 145 17.92 6.05 3.09
C GLU A 145 18.59 4.75 2.57
N ILE A 146 19.18 3.97 3.47
CA ILE A 146 19.77 2.66 3.21
C ILE A 146 19.01 1.62 4.02
N PHE A 147 18.45 0.65 3.33
CA PHE A 147 17.56 -0.37 3.85
C PHE A 147 18.35 -1.55 4.48
N LEU A 148 18.15 -1.82 5.78
CA LEU A 148 18.77 -2.95 6.50
C LEU A 148 18.03 -4.27 6.24
N ALA A 149 18.75 -5.33 5.86
CA ALA A 149 18.18 -6.61 5.42
C ALA A 149 17.22 -7.34 6.40
N ASP A 150 17.10 -6.92 7.66
CA ASP A 150 16.23 -7.54 8.65
C ASP A 150 14.87 -6.87 8.71
N SER A 151 13.89 -7.50 8.08
CA SER A 151 12.67 -6.79 7.76
C SER A 151 11.49 -7.71 7.44
N ARG A 152 10.28 -7.21 7.72
CA ARG A 152 9.04 -8.00 7.67
C ARG A 152 8.80 -8.49 6.25
N ARG A 153 8.32 -9.72 6.09
CA ARG A 153 8.20 -10.37 4.78
C ARG A 153 6.80 -10.15 4.21
N TYR A 154 6.66 -9.31 3.18
CA TYR A 154 5.50 -9.41 2.29
C TYR A 154 5.90 -9.96 0.92
N LYS A 155 5.08 -10.84 0.38
CA LYS A 155 5.30 -11.42 -0.95
C LYS A 155 4.98 -10.35 -2.00
N ALA A 156 5.99 -9.90 -2.72
CA ALA A 156 5.88 -8.97 -3.85
C ALA A 156 6.61 -9.55 -5.06
N TYR A 157 6.14 -9.21 -6.26
CA TYR A 157 6.62 -9.76 -7.52
C TYR A 157 7.91 -9.07 -7.97
N HIS A 158 8.98 -9.84 -8.21
CA HIS A 158 10.26 -9.27 -8.65
C HIS A 158 10.25 -8.76 -10.11
N SER A 159 9.23 -9.06 -10.92
CA SER A 159 9.19 -8.70 -12.34
C SER A 159 7.90 -8.02 -12.82
N ILE A 160 6.87 -7.93 -11.99
CA ILE A 160 5.56 -7.39 -12.41
C ILE A 160 5.22 -6.23 -11.50
N GLU A 161 5.51 -5.02 -11.95
CA GLU A 161 5.25 -3.81 -11.16
C GLU A 161 3.76 -3.48 -11.05
N TYR A 162 2.92 -4.01 -11.95
CA TYR A 162 1.49 -3.76 -11.94
C TYR A 162 0.65 -4.91 -12.49
N CYS A 163 -0.57 -5.06 -11.99
CA CYS A 163 -1.59 -5.90 -12.63
C CYS A 163 -2.76 -5.02 -13.09
N ILE A 164 -3.52 -5.52 -14.07
CA ILE A 164 -4.72 -4.84 -14.55
C ILE A 164 -5.96 -5.55 -14.04
N ILE A 165 -6.80 -4.83 -13.30
CA ILE A 165 -8.10 -5.30 -12.82
C ILE A 165 -9.16 -4.34 -13.36
N SER A 166 -10.14 -4.84 -14.13
CA SER A 166 -11.20 -4.01 -14.73
C SER A 166 -10.64 -2.79 -15.49
N SER A 167 -9.60 -3.02 -16.32
CA SER A 167 -8.92 -1.98 -17.11
C SER A 167 -8.24 -0.88 -16.29
N ILE A 168 -7.93 -1.12 -15.02
CA ILE A 168 -7.18 -0.21 -14.16
C ILE A 168 -5.88 -0.91 -13.72
N GLY A 169 -4.76 -0.22 -13.87
CA GLY A 169 -3.46 -0.66 -13.36
C GLY A 169 -3.35 -0.45 -11.85
N PHE A 170 -2.88 -1.47 -11.14
CA PHE A 170 -2.60 -1.41 -9.70
C PHE A 170 -1.20 -1.93 -9.45
N ASN A 171 -0.49 -1.33 -8.49
CA ASN A 171 0.78 -1.86 -8.03
C ASN A 171 0.55 -3.26 -7.40
N THR A 172 1.28 -4.27 -7.87
CA THR A 172 1.12 -5.67 -7.44
C THR A 172 1.42 -5.88 -5.96
N ILE A 173 2.23 -5.01 -5.36
CA ILE A 173 2.51 -4.96 -3.93
C ILE A 173 1.22 -4.86 -3.13
N TYR A 174 0.41 -3.85 -3.43
CA TYR A 174 -0.81 -3.57 -2.67
C TYR A 174 -1.89 -4.61 -2.95
N ILE A 175 -1.88 -5.20 -4.15
CA ILE A 175 -2.73 -6.36 -4.44
C ILE A 175 -2.32 -7.56 -3.60
N GLY A 176 -1.02 -7.84 -3.47
CA GLY A 176 -0.50 -8.86 -2.57
C GLY A 176 -0.84 -8.61 -1.10
N MET A 177 -0.90 -7.35 -0.66
CA MET A 177 -1.39 -7.00 0.69
C MET A 177 -2.88 -7.29 0.84
N ILE A 178 -3.73 -6.95 -0.14
CA ILE A 178 -5.16 -7.27 -0.12
C ILE A 178 -5.38 -8.78 -0.08
N THR A 179 -4.59 -9.55 -0.84
CA THR A 179 -4.61 -11.01 -0.84
C THR A 179 -4.27 -11.56 0.55
N GLN A 180 -3.24 -11.04 1.21
CA GLN A 180 -2.86 -11.44 2.58
C GLN A 180 -3.94 -11.08 3.61
N ILE A 181 -4.56 -9.91 3.49
CA ILE A 181 -5.70 -9.52 4.33
C ILE A 181 -6.86 -10.52 4.15
N ALA A 182 -7.18 -10.89 2.91
CA ALA A 182 -8.22 -11.87 2.62
C ALA A 182 -7.89 -13.24 3.24
N GLU A 183 -6.66 -13.74 3.07
CA GLU A 183 -6.19 -15.00 3.66
C GLU A 183 -6.28 -14.99 5.20
N ALA A 184 -5.82 -13.90 5.84
CA ALA A 184 -5.84 -13.75 7.29
C ALA A 184 -7.27 -13.75 7.85
N LEU A 185 -8.25 -13.26 7.08
CA LEU A 185 -9.68 -13.30 7.39
C LEU A 185 -10.35 -14.62 6.98
N GLY A 186 -9.58 -15.62 6.52
CA GLY A 186 -10.08 -16.92 6.07
C GLY A 186 -10.92 -16.84 4.79
N LYS A 187 -10.66 -15.84 3.94
CA LYS A 187 -11.34 -15.65 2.66
C LYS A 187 -10.46 -16.15 1.51
N ASN A 188 -11.11 -16.76 0.53
CA ASN A 188 -10.47 -17.17 -0.72
C ASN A 188 -10.68 -16.15 -1.85
N THR A 189 -11.41 -15.07 -1.58
CA THR A 189 -11.70 -14.03 -2.56
C THR A 189 -11.68 -12.66 -1.91
N PHE A 190 -11.34 -11.65 -2.69
CA PHE A 190 -11.62 -10.24 -2.40
C PHE A 190 -12.34 -9.62 -3.60
N HIS A 191 -12.92 -8.45 -3.40
CA HIS A 191 -13.80 -7.86 -4.39
C HIS A 191 -13.48 -6.40 -4.67
N LEU A 192 -13.44 -6.00 -5.93
CA LEU A 192 -13.50 -4.58 -6.31
C LEU A 192 -14.98 -4.17 -6.32
N VAL A 193 -15.38 -3.30 -5.39
CA VAL A 193 -16.79 -2.91 -5.13
C VAL A 193 -17.12 -1.48 -5.52
N HIS A 194 -16.10 -0.65 -5.73
CA HIS A 194 -16.29 0.70 -6.25
C HIS A 194 -15.13 1.07 -7.17
N LYS A 195 -15.48 1.39 -8.41
CA LYS A 195 -14.58 1.97 -9.40
C LYS A 195 -14.93 3.44 -9.55
N THR A 196 -13.95 4.30 -9.37
CA THR A 196 -14.03 5.73 -9.65
C THR A 196 -13.57 6.01 -11.09
N GLU A 197 -13.48 7.29 -11.46
CA GLU A 197 -12.84 7.73 -12.70
C GLU A 197 -11.39 7.20 -12.83
N PRO A 198 -10.83 7.13 -14.05
CA PRO A 198 -9.42 6.80 -14.24
C PRO A 198 -8.53 7.62 -13.30
N ASN A 199 -7.52 6.98 -12.71
CA ASN A 199 -6.54 7.61 -11.81
C ASN A 199 -7.12 8.14 -10.49
N LYS A 200 -8.30 7.65 -10.09
CA LYS A 200 -8.91 7.91 -8.77
C LYS A 200 -8.98 6.63 -7.95
N ALA A 201 -8.98 6.78 -6.63
CA ALA A 201 -8.94 5.68 -5.68
C ALA A 201 -10.12 4.72 -5.85
N CYS A 202 -9.83 3.42 -5.93
CA CYS A 202 -10.83 2.36 -6.00
C CYS A 202 -11.06 1.73 -4.63
N VAL A 203 -12.25 1.16 -4.39
CA VAL A 203 -12.55 0.46 -3.13
C VAL A 203 -12.69 -1.03 -3.37
N PHE A 204 -11.89 -1.78 -2.63
CA PHE A 204 -11.94 -3.23 -2.50
C PHE A 204 -12.55 -3.64 -1.15
N THR A 205 -13.02 -4.88 -1.06
CA THR A 205 -13.44 -5.50 0.19
C THR A 205 -12.88 -6.91 0.31
N ALA A 206 -12.37 -7.24 1.49
CA ALA A 206 -11.99 -8.59 1.89
C ALA A 206 -12.72 -8.91 3.20
N GLY A 207 -13.79 -9.70 3.12
CA GLY A 207 -14.68 -9.90 4.27
C GLY A 207 -15.31 -8.58 4.73
N ASP A 208 -15.07 -8.20 5.98
CA ASP A 208 -15.56 -6.97 6.61
C ASP A 208 -14.53 -5.83 6.65
N VAL A 209 -13.36 -6.03 6.02
CA VAL A 209 -12.36 -4.99 5.79
C VAL A 209 -12.63 -4.31 4.44
N GLU A 210 -12.71 -2.99 4.47
CA GLU A 210 -12.76 -2.14 3.29
C GLU A 210 -11.39 -1.56 3.02
N ILE A 211 -10.99 -1.52 1.75
CA ILE A 211 -9.63 -1.19 1.33
C ILE A 211 -9.73 -0.20 0.18
N LEU A 212 -9.28 1.02 0.40
CA LEU A 212 -9.13 2.01 -0.65
C LEU A 212 -7.71 1.91 -1.20
N LEU A 213 -7.60 1.81 -2.53
CA LEU A 213 -6.32 1.65 -3.22
C LEU A 213 -6.21 2.64 -4.38
N MET A 214 -5.10 3.38 -4.40
CA MET A 214 -4.74 4.26 -5.50
C MET A 214 -4.29 3.45 -6.73
N PRO A 215 -4.85 3.72 -7.92
CA PRO A 215 -4.34 3.18 -9.17
C PRO A 215 -2.91 3.62 -9.45
N LYS A 216 -2.14 2.76 -10.13
CA LYS A 216 -0.87 3.15 -10.74
C LYS A 216 -1.16 3.79 -12.10
N LEU A 217 -0.61 4.99 -12.32
CA LEU A 217 -0.60 5.60 -13.65
C LEU A 217 0.25 4.72 -14.56
N LEU A 218 -0.35 4.23 -15.64
CA LEU A 218 0.38 3.56 -16.70
C LEU A 218 0.78 4.62 -17.70
N ASP A 219 2.08 4.80 -17.93
CA ASP A 219 2.56 5.61 -19.04
C ASP A 219 2.03 5.00 -20.35
N THR A 220 1.65 5.86 -21.29
CA THR A 220 1.04 5.43 -22.56
C THR A 220 1.94 4.43 -23.27
N ASP A 221 1.36 3.27 -23.53
CA ASP A 221 1.93 2.04 -24.11
C ASP A 221 2.72 1.17 -23.11
N PRO A 222 2.02 0.34 -22.31
CA PRO A 222 2.70 -0.71 -21.60
C PRO A 222 3.34 -1.65 -22.64
N ASP A 223 4.66 -1.81 -22.61
CA ASP A 223 5.27 -3.01 -23.18
C ASP A 223 4.55 -4.20 -22.55
N LEU A 224 3.63 -4.82 -23.29
CA LEU A 224 2.68 -5.85 -22.87
C LEU A 224 3.37 -7.17 -22.48
N GLY A 225 4.68 -7.17 -22.29
CA GLY A 225 5.52 -8.35 -22.07
C GLY A 225 5.26 -9.06 -20.75
N ASP A 226 4.88 -8.33 -19.68
CA ASP A 226 4.83 -8.88 -18.32
C ASP A 226 3.51 -8.55 -17.58
N VAL A 227 2.43 -8.21 -18.30
CA VAL A 227 1.16 -7.81 -17.67
C VAL A 227 0.36 -9.04 -17.23
N VAL A 228 0.10 -9.18 -15.93
CA VAL A 228 -0.97 -10.07 -15.45
C VAL A 228 -2.29 -9.39 -15.71
N LEU A 229 -2.96 -9.82 -16.78
CA LEU A 229 -4.32 -9.45 -17.09
C LEU A 229 -5.26 -10.33 -16.26
N PHE A 230 -5.90 -9.75 -15.26
CA PHE A 230 -7.14 -10.31 -14.72
C PHE A 230 -8.29 -9.88 -15.64
N THR A 231 -8.43 -10.57 -16.77
CA THR A 231 -9.69 -10.52 -17.52
C THR A 231 -10.72 -11.29 -16.73
N LEU A 232 -11.52 -10.57 -15.95
CA LEU A 232 -12.71 -11.09 -15.30
C LEU A 232 -13.87 -10.84 -16.26
N ASP A 233 -14.48 -11.92 -16.73
CA ASP A 233 -15.65 -11.93 -17.61
C ASP A 233 -16.87 -11.24 -16.98
#